data_AF-A0A1J1LSZ7-F1
#
_entry.id   AF-A0A1J1LSZ7-F1
#
_cell.length_a   1.000
_cell.length_b   1.000
_cell.length_c   1.000
_cell.angle_alpha   90.00
_cell.angle_beta   90.00
_cell.angle_gamma   90.00
#
_symmetry.space_group_name_H-M   'P 1'
#
loop_
_entity.id
_entity.type
_entity.pdbx_description
1 polymer ?
#
loop_
_entity_poly.entity_id
_entity_poly.type
_entity_poly.pdbx_seq_one_letter_code
_entity_poly.pdbx_strand_id
1 'polypeptide(L)'
;MIEEVDNGLHPSRAGLLLQMLREIGKKRNIDILVTTHNPALMDELTPDFIPFVMVAYRDQDTGENQLIPLDEIDNLPKLIASGSLGKITQQGLLEKSLAEHREYQ
;
A
#
# COMPACT_ATOMS: atom_id res chain seq x y z
N MET A 1 -0.92 15.48 -6.28
CA MET A 1 -0.08 14.27 -6.25
C MET A 1 1.16 14.59 -5.44
N ILE A 2 1.48 13.77 -4.44
CA ILE A 2 2.70 13.90 -3.64
C ILE A 2 3.44 12.56 -3.73
N GLU A 3 4.70 12.61 -4.15
CA GLU A 3 5.57 11.43 -4.23
C GLU A 3 6.52 11.41 -3.02
N GLU A 4 6.80 10.21 -2.50
CA GLU A 4 7.71 10.00 -1.36
C GLU A 4 7.45 10.97 -0.20
N VAL A 5 6.18 11.15 0.17
CA VAL A 5 5.75 12.13 1.18
C VAL A 5 6.39 11.89 2.55
N ASP A 6 6.89 10.68 2.76
CA ASP A 6 7.51 10.18 3.96
C ASP A 6 9.06 10.15 3.90
N ASN A 7 9.66 10.71 2.84
CA ASN A 7 11.12 10.77 2.69
C ASN A 7 11.76 11.59 3.83
N GLY A 8 12.78 11.02 4.48
CA GLY A 8 13.45 11.62 5.65
C GLY A 8 12.62 11.63 6.93
N LEU A 9 11.46 10.98 6.95
CA LEU A 9 10.59 10.90 8.12
C LEU A 9 11.00 9.76 9.05
N HIS A 10 11.10 10.03 10.35
CA HIS A 10 11.27 8.98 11.35
C HIS A 10 10.01 8.09 11.41
N PRO A 11 10.12 6.75 11.48
CA PRO A 11 8.98 5.82 11.45
C PRO A 11 7.83 6.19 12.40
N SER A 12 8.15 6.64 13.62
CA SER A 12 7.16 7.06 14.63
C SER A 12 6.29 8.27 14.25
N ARG A 13 6.54 8.93 13.11
CA ARG A 13 5.77 10.07 12.60
C ARG A 13 4.90 9.72 11.39
N ALA A 14 4.98 8.50 10.88
CA ALA A 14 4.23 8.06 9.71
C ALA A 14 2.70 8.16 9.92
N GLY A 15 2.21 7.71 11.09
CA GLY A 15 0.78 7.84 11.43
C GLY A 15 0.31 9.29 11.53
N LEU A 16 1.14 10.18 12.10
CA LEU A 16 0.83 11.62 12.17
C LEU A 16 0.71 12.24 10.77
N LEU A 17 1.59 11.84 9.84
CA LEU A 17 1.52 12.30 8.45
C LEU A 17 0.21 11.88 7.78
N LEU A 18 -0.17 10.61 7.88
CA LEU A 18 -1.45 10.12 7.34
C LEU A 18 -2.65 10.85 7.93
N GLN A 19 -2.63 11.11 9.24
CA GLN A 19 -3.67 11.89 9.91
C GLN A 19 -3.78 13.30 9.31
N MET A 20 -2.66 14.01 9.18
CA MET A 20 -2.64 15.36 8.60
C MET A 20 -3.16 15.37 7.15
N LEU A 21 -2.73 14.43 6.32
CA LEU A 21 -3.19 14.32 4.93
C LEU A 21 -4.71 14.10 4.88
N ARG A 22 -5.23 13.17 5.68
CA ARG A 22 -6.67 12.90 5.79
C ARG A 22 -7.47 14.11 6.27
N GLU A 23 -6.97 14.84 7.28
CA GLU A 23 -7.61 16.06 7.77
C GLU A 23 -7.63 17.18 6.72
N ILE A 24 -6.52 17.37 5.99
CA ILE A 24 -6.42 18.37 4.92
C ILE A 24 -7.37 18.02 3.76
N GLY A 25 -7.39 16.75 3.33
CA GLY A 25 -8.29 16.28 2.27
C GLY A 25 -9.75 16.55 2.61
N LYS A 26 -10.18 16.20 3.83
CA LYS A 26 -11.54 16.49 4.33
C LYS A 26 -11.83 17.98 4.42
N LYS A 27 -10.93 18.77 5.01
CA LYS A 27 -11.13 20.22 5.22
C LYS A 27 -11.24 20.99 3.91
N ARG A 28 -10.49 20.56 2.88
CA ARG A 28 -10.44 21.23 1.58
C ARG A 28 -11.36 20.60 0.53
N ASN A 29 -12.03 19.50 0.86
CA ASN A 29 -12.84 18.70 -0.06
C ASN A 29 -12.07 18.32 -1.33
N ILE A 30 -10.88 17.72 -1.14
CA ILE A 30 -9.99 17.28 -2.21
C ILE A 30 -9.52 15.84 -1.96
N ASP A 31 -9.27 15.12 -3.06
CA ASP A 31 -8.60 13.83 -3.02
C ASP A 31 -7.08 14.01 -3.03
N ILE A 32 -6.38 13.23 -2.21
CA ILE A 32 -4.92 13.25 -2.12
C ILE A 32 -4.40 11.88 -2.55
N LEU A 33 -3.70 11.87 -3.69
CA LEU A 33 -2.94 10.71 -4.15
C LEU A 33 -1.51 10.78 -3.62
N VAL A 34 -1.09 9.71 -2.95
CA VAL A 34 0.23 9.51 -2.36
C VAL A 34 0.84 8.23 -2.94
N THR A 35 2.14 8.27 -3.22
CA THR A 35 2.94 7.07 -3.47
C THR A 35 3.97 6.90 -2.37
N THR A 36 4.18 5.67 -1.91
CA THR A 36 5.17 5.34 -0.90
C THR A 36 5.75 3.96 -1.17
N HIS A 37 7.02 3.79 -0.83
CA HIS A 37 7.65 2.47 -0.69
C HIS A 37 8.08 2.21 0.75
N ASN A 38 7.72 3.10 1.69
CA ASN A 38 8.18 3.05 3.08
C ASN A 38 7.30 2.14 3.92
N PRO A 39 7.86 1.04 4.44
CA PRO A 39 7.12 0.08 5.23
C PRO A 39 6.53 0.70 6.50
N ALA A 40 7.17 1.71 7.08
CA ALA A 40 6.62 2.40 8.25
C ALA A 40 5.34 3.16 7.93
N LEU A 41 5.19 3.72 6.72
CA LEU A 41 3.92 4.35 6.30
C LEU A 41 2.85 3.30 6.02
N MET A 42 3.24 2.18 5.41
CA MET A 42 2.34 1.06 5.13
C MET A 42 1.80 0.42 6.42
N ASP A 43 2.62 0.33 7.47
CA ASP A 43 2.24 -0.24 8.77
C ASP A 43 1.16 0.58 9.50
N GLU A 44 1.03 1.87 9.15
CA GLU A 44 0.05 2.80 9.72
C GLU A 44 -1.29 2.78 8.95
N LEU A 45 -1.37 2.05 7.83
CA LEU A 45 -2.60 1.88 7.06
C LEU A 45 -3.55 0.92 7.79
N THR A 46 -4.45 1.50 8.58
CA THR A 46 -5.53 0.78 9.26
C THR A 46 -6.53 0.18 8.25
N PRO A 47 -7.36 -0.81 8.65
CA PRO A 47 -8.26 -1.49 7.72
C PRO A 47 -9.23 -0.60 6.92
N ASP A 48 -9.56 0.60 7.43
CA ASP A 48 -10.37 1.60 6.72
C ASP A 48 -9.66 2.21 5.50
N PHE A 49 -8.34 2.07 5.39
CA PHE A 49 -7.58 2.49 4.21
C PHE A 49 -7.57 1.46 3.08
N ILE A 50 -7.81 0.17 3.36
CA ILE A 50 -7.65 -0.92 2.39
C ILE A 50 -8.34 -0.65 1.04
N PRO A 51 -9.60 -0.18 0.98
CA PRO A 51 -10.29 0.08 -0.30
C PRO A 51 -9.68 1.23 -1.13
N PHE A 52 -8.74 1.98 -0.55
CA PHE A 52 -8.09 3.14 -1.16
C PHE A 52 -6.60 2.92 -1.46
N VAL A 53 -6.10 1.70 -1.26
CA VAL A 53 -4.70 1.34 -1.53
C VAL A 53 -4.61 0.62 -2.87
N MET A 54 -3.76 1.15 -3.76
CA MET A 54 -3.39 0.49 -5.01
C MET A 54 -1.97 -0.06 -4.87
N VAL A 55 -1.75 -1.28 -5.35
CA VAL A 55 -0.44 -1.92 -5.40
C VAL A 55 0.12 -1.79 -6.82
N ALA A 56 1.26 -1.12 -6.94
CA ALA A 56 2.04 -1.08 -8.17
C ALA A 56 3.02 -2.25 -8.19
N TYR A 57 2.97 -3.07 -9.25
CA TYR A 57 3.90 -4.17 -9.44
C TYR A 57 4.30 -4.34 -10.89
N ARG A 58 5.41 -5.04 -11.12
CA ARG A 58 5.87 -5.40 -12.46
C ARG A 58 5.43 -6.81 -12.81
N ASP A 59 4.63 -6.92 -13.85
CA ASP A 59 4.23 -8.19 -14.46
C ASP A 59 5.48 -8.88 -15.03
N GLN A 60 5.76 -10.11 -14.57
CA GLN A 60 6.99 -10.81 -14.91
C GLN A 60 6.96 -11.40 -16.33
N ASP A 61 5.77 -11.66 -16.88
CA ASP A 61 5.60 -12.30 -18.19
C ASP A 61 5.67 -11.26 -19.31
N THR A 62 4.94 -10.16 -19.14
CA THR A 62 4.86 -9.07 -20.11
C THR A 62 5.94 -8.02 -19.88
N GLY A 63 6.48 -7.91 -18.66
CA GLY A 63 7.43 -6.87 -18.27
C GLY A 63 6.79 -5.50 -18.02
N GLU A 64 5.47 -5.39 -18.14
CA GLU A 64 4.69 -4.16 -17.95
C GLU A 64 4.44 -3.87 -16.47
N ASN A 65 4.22 -2.60 -16.13
CA ASN A 65 3.79 -2.22 -14.79
C ASN A 65 2.26 -2.25 -14.71
N GLN A 66 1.73 -2.88 -13.67
CA GLN A 66 0.30 -2.98 -13.40
C GLN A 66 -0.02 -2.34 -12.05
N LEU A 67 -1.25 -1.86 -11.93
CA LEU A 67 -1.85 -1.32 -10.72
C LEU A 67 -3.09 -2.15 -10.43
N ILE A 68 -3.19 -2.73 -9.24
CA ILE A 68 -4.43 -3.37 -8.77
C ILE A 68 -4.82 -2.84 -7.39
N PRO A 69 -6.11 -2.80 -7.05
CA PRO A 69 -6.56 -2.57 -5.68
C PRO A 69 -5.99 -3.62 -4.72
N LEU A 70 -5.62 -3.20 -3.52
CA LEU A 70 -5.07 -4.10 -2.50
C LEU A 70 -6.06 -5.22 -2.16
N ASP A 71 -7.36 -4.92 -2.10
CA ASP A 71 -8.44 -5.85 -1.79
C ASP A 71 -8.80 -6.82 -2.93
N GLU A 72 -8.21 -6.66 -4.12
CA GLU A 72 -8.29 -7.66 -5.19
C GLU A 72 -7.25 -8.78 -5.03
N ILE A 73 -6.33 -8.70 -4.06
CA ILE A 73 -5.41 -9.79 -3.76
C ILE A 73 -6.15 -10.91 -3.02
N ASP A 74 -6.37 -12.05 -3.68
CA ASP A 74 -7.20 -13.17 -3.17
C ASP A 74 -6.85 -13.61 -1.74
N ASN A 75 -5.56 -13.74 -1.44
CA ASN A 75 -5.08 -14.22 -0.15
C ASN A 75 -4.79 -13.07 0.83
N LEU A 76 -5.20 -11.83 0.53
CA LEU A 76 -4.95 -10.66 1.38
C LEU A 76 -5.31 -10.92 2.85
N PRO A 77 -6.47 -11.51 3.20
CA PRO A 77 -6.79 -11.80 4.61
C PRO A 77 -5.75 -12.67 5.31
N LYS A 78 -5.17 -13.64 4.60
CA LYS A 78 -4.10 -14.50 5.11
C LYS A 78 -2.78 -13.73 5.23
N LEU A 79 -2.48 -12.86 4.28
CA LEU A 79 -1.29 -12.01 4.33
C LEU A 79 -1.34 -11.08 5.54
N ILE A 80 -2.40 -10.28 5.70
CA ILE A 80 -2.53 -9.32 6.81
C ILE A 80 -2.65 -10.00 8.19
N ALA A 81 -3.03 -11.28 8.24
CA ALA A 81 -2.97 -12.07 9.48
C ALA A 81 -1.53 -12.44 9.88
N SER A 82 -0.57 -12.41 8.94
CA SER A 82 0.85 -12.73 9.18
C SER A 82 1.70 -11.55 9.68
N GLY A 83 1.17 -10.33 9.56
CA GLY A 83 1.86 -9.12 9.99
C GLY A 83 1.22 -7.84 9.47
N SER A 84 1.86 -6.72 9.77
CA SER A 84 1.49 -5.42 9.20
C SER A 84 1.82 -5.36 7.70
N LEU A 85 1.17 -4.46 6.97
CA LEU A 85 1.34 -4.37 5.52
C LEU A 85 2.79 -4.09 5.12
N GLY A 86 3.47 -3.17 5.81
CA GLY A 86 4.88 -2.87 5.56
C GLY A 86 5.78 -4.10 5.76
N LYS A 87 5.53 -4.89 6.81
CA LYS A 87 6.26 -6.15 7.04
C LYS A 87 6.04 -7.16 5.92
N ILE A 88 4.81 -7.31 5.43
CA ILE A 88 4.46 -8.24 4.34
C ILE A 88 5.15 -7.82 3.04
N THR A 89 5.15 -6.51 2.73
CA THR A 89 5.87 -5.93 1.59
C THR A 89 7.37 -6.19 1.68
N GLN A 90 8.00 -5.92 2.83
CA GLN A 90 9.44 -6.15 3.02
C GLN A 90 9.85 -7.62 2.85
N GLN A 91 8.95 -8.55 3.15
CA GLN A 91 9.20 -9.99 3.03
C GLN A 91 8.96 -10.53 1.61
N GLY A 92 8.53 -9.68 0.67
CA GLY A 92 8.24 -10.08 -0.70
C GLY A 92 6.96 -10.93 -0.81
N LEU A 93 6.08 -10.90 0.20
CA LEU A 93 4.91 -11.79 0.25
C LEU A 93 3.77 -11.30 -0.62
N LEU A 94 3.64 -9.98 -0.81
CA LEU A 94 2.67 -9.39 -1.72
C LEU A 94 3.00 -9.76 -3.17
N GLU A 95 4.26 -9.63 -3.56
CA GLU A 95 4.77 -9.93 -4.89
C GLU A 95 4.60 -11.42 -5.23
N LYS A 96 4.87 -12.29 -4.26
CA LYS A 96 4.61 -13.74 -4.40
C LYS A 96 3.12 -14.02 -4.60
N SER A 97 2.26 -13.39 -3.81
CA SER A 97 0.82 -13.56 -3.97
C SER A 97 0.33 -13.10 -5.34
N LEU A 98 0.84 -11.99 -5.85
CA LEU A 98 0.46 -11.44 -7.16
C LEU A 98 0.90 -12.36 -8.30
N ALA A 99 2.04 -13.03 -8.16
CA ALA A 99 2.50 -14.04 -9.11
C ALA A 99 1.61 -15.31 -9.08
N GLU A 100 1.22 -15.79 -7.90
CA GLU A 100 0.36 -16.97 -7.73
C GLU A 100 -1.08 -16.74 -8.23
N HIS A 101 -1.59 -15.51 -8.13
CA HIS A 101 -2.95 -15.12 -8.55
C HIS A 101 -3.22 -15.37 -10.04
N ARG A 102 -2.18 -15.45 -10.89
CA ARG A 102 -2.29 -15.80 -12.31
C ARG A 102 -2.24 -17.29 -12.63
N GLU A 103 -1.87 -18.19 -11.70
CA GLU A 103 -1.94 -19.64 -11.97
C GLU A 103 -3.39 -20.16 -12.08
N TYR A 104 -4.37 -19.38 -11.65
CA TYR A 104 -5.78 -19.76 -11.59
C TYR A 104 -6.71 -18.92 -12.50
N GLN A 105 -6.16 -18.08 -13.38
CA GLN A 105 -6.89 -17.38 -14.46
C GLN A 105 -6.47 -17.87 -15.84
#